data_AF-A0A3C0I3M7-F1
#
_entry.id   AF-A0A3C0I3M7-F1
#
_cell.length_a   1.000
_cell.length_b   1.000
_cell.length_c   1.000
_cell.angle_alpha   90.00
_cell.angle_beta   90.00
_cell.angle_gamma   90.00
#
_symmetry.space_group_name_H-M   'P 1'
#
loop_
_entity.id
_entity.type
_entity.pdbx_description
1 polymer ?
#
loop_
_entity_poly.entity_id
_entity_poly.type
_entity_poly.pdbx_seq_one_letter_code
_entity_poly.pdbx_strand_id
1 'polypeptide(L)'
;MALDYYLIIQDINNEIEPTIVLECLSQSFFLQKNDLSGLLIGIGLTINAFKEDDEDSLSPYPDICVAFRIDKFEHHESGMNTMLKIVIWLMSRFNGDMIFFLNEQKIFQRLSSQLSLNNESEFWMP
;
A
#
# COMPACT_ATOMS: atom_id res chain seq x y z
N MET A 1 0.09 16.62 11.11
CA MET A 1 -0.96 15.95 10.32
C MET A 1 -0.33 14.72 9.72
N ALA A 2 -0.91 13.54 9.93
CA ALA A 2 -0.42 12.32 9.31
C ALA A 2 -1.04 12.17 7.91
N LEU A 3 -0.31 11.61 6.97
CA LEU A 3 -0.82 11.21 5.66
C LEU A 3 -0.98 9.70 5.64
N ASP A 4 -2.17 9.25 5.28
CA ASP A 4 -2.51 7.84 5.14
C ASP A 4 -2.69 7.49 3.66
N TYR A 5 -1.92 6.51 3.20
CA TYR A 5 -1.98 5.97 1.84
C TYR A 5 -2.38 4.50 1.89
N TYR A 6 -3.08 4.05 0.86
CA TYR A 6 -3.59 2.69 0.80
C TYR A 6 -3.26 2.10 -0.57
N LEU A 7 -2.63 0.93 -0.58
CA LEU A 7 -2.50 0.12 -1.79
C LEU A 7 -3.45 -1.07 -1.65
N ILE A 8 -4.50 -1.06 -2.46
CA ILE A 8 -5.39 -2.20 -2.60
C ILE A 8 -4.80 -3.14 -3.64
N ILE A 9 -4.67 -4.42 -3.30
CA ILE A 9 -4.24 -5.51 -4.17
C ILE A 9 -5.41 -6.48 -4.31
N GLN A 10 -5.90 -6.64 -5.52
CA GLN A 10 -6.99 -7.58 -5.81
C GLN A 10 -6.45 -9.01 -5.82
N ASP A 11 -6.86 -9.81 -4.83
CA ASP A 11 -6.41 -11.19 -4.67
C ASP A 11 -7.31 -12.18 -5.42
N ILE A 12 -7.27 -12.10 -6.74
CA ILE A 12 -8.15 -12.85 -7.65
C ILE A 12 -8.02 -14.38 -7.47
N ASN A 13 -6.88 -14.87 -6.97
CA ASN A 13 -6.60 -16.30 -6.80
C ASN A 13 -6.59 -16.76 -5.33
N ASN A 14 -6.85 -15.87 -4.36
CA ASN A 14 -6.69 -16.13 -2.93
C ASN A 14 -5.30 -16.69 -2.57
N GLU A 15 -4.26 -16.10 -3.16
CA GLU A 15 -2.86 -16.51 -2.99
C GLU A 15 -2.09 -15.55 -2.08
N ILE A 16 -2.67 -14.40 -1.72
CA ILE A 16 -1.98 -13.33 -1.01
C ILE A 16 -2.56 -13.20 0.40
N GLU A 17 -1.74 -13.49 1.40
CA GLU A 17 -2.07 -13.22 2.79
C GLU A 17 -1.38 -11.95 3.30
N PRO A 18 -2.03 -11.13 4.15
CA PRO A 18 -1.40 -9.93 4.71
C PRO A 18 -0.08 -10.21 5.43
N THR A 19 0.01 -11.34 6.12
CA THR A 19 1.24 -11.78 6.81
C THR A 19 2.39 -12.01 5.83
N ILE A 20 2.10 -12.63 4.68
CA ILE A 20 3.09 -12.85 3.61
C ILE A 20 3.59 -11.52 3.06
N VAL A 21 2.69 -10.55 2.87
CA VAL A 21 3.06 -9.19 2.44
C VAL A 21 4.02 -8.56 3.45
N LEU A 22 3.68 -8.55 4.74
CA LEU A 22 4.53 -7.95 5.78
C LEU A 22 5.88 -8.68 5.91
N GLU A 23 5.91 -10.00 5.86
CA GLU A 23 7.16 -10.77 5.87
C GLU A 23 8.05 -10.41 4.68
N CYS A 24 7.48 -10.40 3.48
CA CYS A 24 8.17 -9.99 2.25
C CYS A 24 8.78 -8.57 2.36
N LEU A 25 8.02 -7.63 2.92
CA LEU A 25 8.50 -6.26 3.12
C LEU A 25 9.64 -6.20 4.15
N SER A 26 9.52 -6.91 5.27
CA SER A 26 10.57 -6.95 6.31
C SER A 26 11.90 -7.54 5.80
N GLN A 27 11.84 -8.45 4.83
CA GLN A 27 13.02 -9.08 4.23
C GLN A 27 13.66 -8.20 3.13
N SER A 28 12.85 -7.38 2.45
CA SER A 28 13.29 -6.61 1.28
C SER A 28 13.69 -5.17 1.62
N PHE A 29 13.21 -4.64 2.75
CA PHE A 29 13.43 -3.26 3.17
C PHE A 29 13.94 -3.21 4.61
N PHE A 30 14.66 -2.13 4.94
CA PHE A 30 15.10 -1.85 6.31
C PHE A 30 13.92 -1.39 7.18
N LEU A 31 13.09 -2.34 7.61
CA LEU A 31 11.91 -2.13 8.44
C LEU A 31 12.03 -2.94 9.72
N GLN A 32 11.63 -2.35 10.84
CA GLN A 32 11.56 -3.01 12.15
C GLN A 32 10.13 -3.43 12.43
N LYS A 33 9.92 -4.69 12.79
CA LYS A 33 8.61 -5.15 13.27
C LYS A 33 8.39 -4.67 14.70
N ASN A 34 7.23 -4.10 14.96
CA ASN A 34 6.77 -3.81 16.31
C ASN A 34 6.18 -5.08 16.92
N ASP A 35 6.78 -5.59 18.00
CA ASP A 35 6.36 -6.86 18.61
C ASP A 35 4.98 -6.80 19.26
N LEU A 36 4.50 -5.61 19.65
CA LEU A 36 3.20 -5.43 20.29
C LEU A 36 2.06 -5.31 19.27
N SER A 37 2.26 -4.55 18.20
CA SER A 37 1.22 -4.25 17.21
C SER A 37 1.32 -5.07 15.93
N GLY A 38 2.46 -5.73 15.68
CA GLY A 38 2.73 -6.44 14.43
C GLY A 38 3.06 -5.54 13.23
N LEU A 39 2.99 -4.22 13.39
CA LEU A 39 3.25 -3.22 12.34
C LEU A 39 4.73 -3.20 11.94
N LEU A 40 5.02 -2.80 10.71
CA LEU A 40 6.38 -2.52 10.26
C LEU A 40 6.68 -1.02 10.37
N ILE A 41 7.86 -0.68 10.88
CA ILE A 41 8.30 0.68 11.15
C ILE A 41 9.59 0.96 10.38
N GLY A 42 9.56 1.99 9.53
CA GLY A 42 10.72 2.56 8.84
C GLY A 42 10.93 4.02 9.24
N ILE A 43 11.92 4.67 8.63
CA ILE A 43 12.20 6.10 8.86
C ILE A 43 11.03 6.93 8.30
N GLY A 44 10.20 7.48 9.20
CA GLY A 44 9.05 8.31 8.85
C GLY A 44 7.88 7.56 8.22
N LEU A 45 7.84 6.23 8.36
CA LEU A 45 6.86 5.37 7.71
C LEU A 45 6.41 4.26 8.66
N THR A 46 5.10 4.10 8.84
CA THR A 46 4.50 2.91 9.48
C THR A 46 3.68 2.16 8.45
N ILE A 47 3.74 0.84 8.46
CA ILE A 47 3.09 -0.02 7.46
C ILE A 47 2.28 -1.10 8.16
N ASN A 48 1.09 -1.35 7.63
CA ASN A 48 0.25 -2.50 7.96
C ASN A 48 -0.25 -3.17 6.68
N ALA A 49 -0.67 -4.43 6.80
CA ALA A 49 -1.43 -5.12 5.77
C ALA A 49 -2.61 -5.85 6.42
N PHE A 50 -3.77 -5.83 5.78
CA PHE A 50 -4.97 -6.54 6.24
C PHE A 50 -5.88 -6.90 5.06
N LYS A 51 -6.82 -7.82 5.28
CA LYS A 51 -7.89 -8.13 4.32
C LYS A 51 -9.00 -7.10 4.47
N GLU A 52 -9.42 -6.51 3.36
CA GLU A 52 -10.59 -5.65 3.30
C GLU A 52 -11.81 -6.54 3.06
N ASP A 53 -12.61 -6.70 4.10
CA ASP A 53 -13.85 -7.49 4.07
C ASP A 53 -14.97 -6.52 3.65
N ASP A 54 -15.08 -6.24 2.36
CA ASP A 54 -16.15 -5.42 1.82
C ASP A 54 -17.39 -6.31 1.65
N GLU A 55 -18.36 -6.19 2.57
CA GLU A 55 -19.61 -6.97 2.55
C GLU A 55 -20.42 -6.76 1.24
N ASP A 56 -20.15 -5.68 0.50
CA ASP A 56 -20.79 -5.36 -0.79
C ASP A 56 -19.98 -5.82 -2.03
N SER A 57 -18.81 -6.45 -1.82
CA SER A 57 -17.97 -6.95 -2.90
C SER A 57 -18.56 -8.21 -3.56
N LEU A 58 -18.73 -8.15 -4.89
CA LEU A 58 -19.06 -9.31 -5.72
C LEU A 58 -17.85 -10.26 -5.91
N SER A 59 -16.66 -9.90 -5.42
CA SER A 59 -15.47 -10.75 -5.48
C SER A 59 -15.57 -11.86 -4.44
N PRO A 60 -15.33 -13.13 -4.82
CA PRO A 60 -15.32 -14.25 -3.87
C PRO A 60 -14.15 -14.19 -2.89
N TYR A 61 -13.18 -13.29 -3.09
CA TYR A 61 -11.99 -13.15 -2.27
C TYR A 61 -11.81 -11.71 -1.79
N PRO A 62 -11.47 -11.50 -0.50
CA PRO A 62 -11.23 -10.17 0.04
C PRO A 62 -9.93 -9.61 -0.53
N ASP A 63 -9.95 -8.31 -0.84
CA ASP A 63 -8.77 -7.62 -1.31
C ASP A 63 -7.75 -7.44 -0.18
N ILE A 64 -6.46 -7.33 -0.53
CA ILE A 64 -5.40 -7.04 0.43
C ILE A 64 -5.12 -5.55 0.43
N CYS A 65 -5.35 -4.91 1.57
CA CYS A 65 -5.03 -3.51 1.79
C CYS A 65 -3.68 -3.39 2.50
N VAL A 66 -2.73 -2.70 1.86
CA VAL A 66 -1.46 -2.28 2.47
C VAL A 66 -1.56 -0.81 2.83
N ALA A 67 -1.64 -0.51 4.12
CA ALA A 67 -1.75 0.84 4.64
C ALA A 67 -0.38 1.40 5.01
N PHE A 68 -0.13 2.64 4.59
CA PHE A 68 1.09 3.39 4.87
C PHE A 68 0.73 4.67 5.60
N ARG A 69 1.40 4.93 6.72
CA ARG A 69 1.25 6.18 7.48
C ARG A 69 2.57 6.94 7.54
N ILE A 70 2.53 8.21 7.15
CA ILE A 70 3.63 9.16 7.28
C ILE A 70 3.20 10.25 8.27
N ASP A 71 3.70 10.18 9.51
CA ASP A 71 3.23 11.01 10.62
C ASP A 71 4.30 11.96 11.20
N LYS A 72 5.57 11.80 10.81
CA LYS A 72 6.69 12.65 11.24
C LYS A 72 7.07 13.66 10.17
N PHE A 73 6.78 14.93 10.43
CA PHE A 73 7.07 16.04 9.51
C PHE A 73 8.56 16.10 9.09
N GLU A 74 9.48 15.90 10.04
CA GLU A 74 10.93 15.89 9.80
C GLU A 74 11.42 14.75 8.88
N HIS A 75 10.59 13.73 8.67
CA HIS A 75 10.91 12.57 7.84
C HIS A 75 9.95 12.38 6.68
N HIS A 76 9.13 13.38 6.37
CA HIS A 76 8.08 13.28 5.36
C HIS A 76 8.61 12.81 4.00
N GLU A 77 9.65 13.47 3.48
CA GLU A 77 10.25 13.11 2.19
C GLU A 77 10.86 11.70 2.20
N SER A 78 11.55 11.33 3.28
CA SER A 78 12.14 9.99 3.43
C SER A 78 11.05 8.90 3.52
N GLY A 79 9.97 9.17 4.24
CA GLY A 79 8.82 8.29 4.37
C GLY A 79 8.14 8.08 3.03
N MET A 80 7.88 9.17 2.28
CA MET A 80 7.30 9.10 0.93
C MET A 80 8.18 8.33 -0.03
N ASN A 81 9.48 8.61 -0.05
CA ASN A 81 10.43 7.91 -0.92
C ASN A 81 10.49 6.41 -0.62
N THR A 82 10.42 6.04 0.66
CA THR A 82 10.41 4.62 1.07
C THR A 82 9.09 3.96 0.69
N MET A 83 7.96 4.62 0.94
CA MET A 83 6.63 4.15 0.57
C MET A 83 6.53 3.91 -0.94
N LEU A 84 6.94 4.87 -1.77
CA LEU A 84 6.88 4.73 -3.22
C LEU A 84 7.75 3.55 -3.72
N LYS A 85 8.93 3.36 -3.14
CA LYS A 85 9.78 2.17 -3.45
C LYS A 85 9.08 0.87 -3.08
N ILE A 86 8.44 0.82 -1.92
CA ILE A 86 7.67 -0.35 -1.48
C ILE A 86 6.51 -0.62 -2.42
N VAL A 87 5.74 0.40 -2.76
CA VAL A 87 4.59 0.29 -3.67
C VAL A 87 5.03 -0.23 -5.05
N ILE A 88 6.09 0.33 -5.65
CA ILE A 88 6.64 -0.16 -6.91
C ILE A 88 7.11 -1.62 -6.78
N TRP A 89 7.75 -1.96 -5.67
CA TRP A 89 8.20 -3.33 -5.41
C TRP A 89 7.02 -4.30 -5.31
N LEU A 90 5.96 -3.95 -4.57
CA LEU A 90 4.73 -4.75 -4.45
C LEU A 90 4.09 -4.99 -5.82
N MET A 91 4.00 -3.94 -6.67
CA MET A 91 3.51 -4.05 -8.04
C MET A 91 4.35 -5.02 -8.89
N SER A 92 5.66 -5.04 -8.70
CA SER A 92 6.54 -5.98 -9.41
C SER A 92 6.46 -7.40 -8.85
N ARG A 93 6.14 -7.55 -7.56
CA ARG A 93 6.19 -8.82 -6.83
C ARG A 93 4.93 -9.65 -6.99
N PHE A 94 3.78 -9.00 -6.90
CA PHE A 94 2.47 -9.67 -6.91
C PHE A 94 1.80 -9.49 -8.27
N ASN A 95 1.22 -10.57 -8.76
CA ASN A 95 0.41 -10.56 -9.97
C ASN A 95 -1.03 -10.31 -9.55
N GLY A 96 -1.56 -9.13 -9.84
CA GLY A 96 -2.88 -8.72 -9.39
C GLY A 96 -3.17 -7.27 -9.77
N ASP A 97 -4.43 -6.96 -9.94
CA ASP A 97 -4.84 -5.58 -10.16
C ASP A 97 -4.63 -4.78 -8.86
N MET A 98 -4.15 -3.55 -8.98
CA MET A 98 -3.77 -2.73 -7.84
C MET A 98 -4.25 -1.30 -7.99
N ILE A 99 -4.68 -0.70 -6.89
CA ILE A 99 -5.11 0.70 -6.85
C ILE A 99 -4.42 1.37 -5.67
N PHE A 100 -3.71 2.47 -5.94
CA PHE A 100 -3.02 3.25 -4.92
C PHE A 100 -3.79 4.53 -4.64
N PHE A 101 -4.11 4.76 -3.37
CA PHE A 101 -4.88 5.88 -2.88
C PHE A 101 -4.05 6.73 -1.91
N LEU A 102 -4.35 8.03 -1.91
CA LEU A 102 -4.05 8.94 -0.81
C LEU A 102 -5.39 9.37 -0.22
N ASN A 103 -5.64 9.01 1.03
CA ASN A 103 -6.98 9.06 1.62
C ASN A 103 -7.99 8.32 0.71
N GLU A 104 -8.98 9.03 0.18
CA GLU A 104 -10.01 8.49 -0.72
C GLU A 104 -9.74 8.77 -2.21
N GLN A 105 -8.65 9.48 -2.53
CA GLN A 105 -8.32 9.86 -3.90
C GLN A 105 -7.36 8.86 -4.53
N LYS A 106 -7.73 8.35 -5.70
CA LYS A 106 -6.86 7.46 -6.49
C LYS A 106 -5.67 8.25 -7.03
N ILE A 107 -4.45 7.80 -6.75
CA ILE A 107 -3.22 8.35 -7.34
C ILE A 107 -2.94 7.64 -8.66
N PHE A 108 -2.94 6.32 -8.64
CA PHE A 108 -2.76 5.49 -9.83
C PHE A 108 -3.38 4.11 -9.64
N GLN A 109 -3.54 3.38 -10.73
CA GLN A 109 -3.95 1.99 -10.72
C GLN A 109 -3.17 1.19 -11.76
N ARG A 110 -2.90 -0.08 -11.45
CA ARG A 110 -2.45 -1.07 -12.42
C ARG A 110 -3.58 -2.07 -12.62
N LEU A 111 -4.24 -2.02 -13.78
CA LEU A 111 -5.28 -2.97 -14.15
C LEU A 111 -4.84 -3.72 -15.41
N SER A 112 -5.01 -5.04 -15.46
CA SER A 112 -4.65 -5.85 -16.64
C SER A 112 -3.23 -5.57 -17.16
N SER A 113 -2.27 -5.42 -16.23
CA SER A 113 -0.87 -5.07 -16.49
C SER A 113 -0.61 -3.68 -17.11
N GLN A 114 -1.61 -2.80 -17.17
CA GLN A 114 -1.45 -1.41 -17.61
C GLN A 114 -1.48 -0.46 -16.42
N LEU A 115 -0.48 0.41 -16.33
CA LEU A 115 -0.42 1.47 -15.31
C LEU A 115 -1.10 2.74 -15.85
N SER A 116 -2.10 3.24 -15.13
CA SER A 116 -2.72 4.53 -15.39
C SER A 116 -2.62 5.43 -14.17
N LEU A 117 -2.24 6.69 -14.38
CA LEU A 117 -2.21 7.72 -13.34
C LEU A 117 -3.55 8.45 -13.28
N ASN A 118 -3.85 9.08 -12.16
CA ASN A 118 -4.96 10.02 -12.06
C ASN A 118 -4.78 11.13 -13.11
N ASN A 119 -5.82 11.38 -13.91
CA ASN A 119 -5.84 12.36 -14.97
C ASN A 119 -6.55 13.68 -14.59
N GLU A 120 -7.05 13.80 -13.37
CA GLU A 120 -7.62 15.02 -12.82
C GLU A 120 -6.51 16.05 -12.62
N SER A 121 -6.52 17.11 -13.42
CA SER A 121 -5.47 18.15 -13.36
C SER A 121 -5.41 18.81 -11.98
N GLU A 122 -6.57 19.00 -11.35
CA GLU A 122 -6.70 19.64 -10.02
C GLU A 122 -6.02 18.84 -8.92
N PHE A 123 -5.97 17.50 -9.05
CA PHE A 123 -5.30 16.62 -8.09
C PHE A 123 -3.79 16.88 -8.01
N TRP A 124 -3.17 17.23 -9.15
CA TRP A 124 -1.72 17.45 -9.24
C TRP A 124 -1.31 18.90 -8.98
N MET A 125 -2.27 19.80 -8.74
CA MET A 125 -1.96 21.19 -8.42
C MET A 125 -1.54 21.33 -6.96
N PRO A 126 -0.52 22.16 -6.67
CA PRO A 126 0.01 22.36 -5.32
C PRO A 126 -0.92 23.14 -4.38
#